data_AF-A0A1I7YPW2-F1
#
_entry.id   AF-A0A1I7YPW2-F1
#
_cell.length_a   1.000
_cell.length_b   1.000
_cell.length_c   1.000
_cell.angle_alpha   90.00
_cell.angle_beta   90.00
_cell.angle_gamma   90.00
#
_symmetry.space_group_name_H-M   'P 1'
#
loop_
_entity.id
_entity.type
_entity.pdbx_description
1 polymer ?
#
loop_
_entity_poly.entity_id
_entity_poly.type
_entity_poly.pdbx_seq_one_letter_code
_entity_poly.pdbx_strand_id
1 'polypeptide(L)'
;MEMKYNALAREKGLFVVGACGFDSMPCDLGVHFLKRSFKGDLCYVETVFQNHYGEAGYTASATTYDTLIHSLSEEKIDELRRVRTKIMPEKMPLSKFKPPKRPVNQERPVRVETYFRGQNFFWASAHPLWLGAFRSAVQHKWARDVLRRHPEFFSFGMFSREGATREQLNQTTFTYWFFGHGWNEKLPLDKEHSSPPEARIVARCQGPDPAYLSTAGCVLSAAVTLLEDGALLPERAGVLTTASAFGNTRIYERLASFGITFDIVEDGSPKAHL
;
A
#
# COMPACT_ATOMS: atom_id res chain seq x y z
N MET A 1 8.09 12.18 10.10
CA MET A 1 7.22 12.32 11.28
C MET A 1 7.74 11.53 12.46
N GLU A 2 7.82 10.20 12.37
CA GLU A 2 8.31 9.29 13.44
C GLU A 2 9.56 9.80 14.16
N MET A 3 10.67 9.98 13.42
CA MET A 3 11.99 10.36 13.95
C MET A 3 11.98 11.65 14.78
N LYS A 4 11.15 12.63 14.39
CA LYS A 4 11.16 13.97 15.00
C LYS A 4 10.12 14.11 16.10
N TYR A 5 8.95 13.48 15.94
CA TYR A 5 7.77 13.82 16.74
C TYR A 5 7.22 12.67 17.58
N ASN A 6 7.66 11.42 17.42
CA ASN A 6 7.08 10.30 18.18
C ASN A 6 7.23 10.45 19.70
N ALA A 7 8.43 10.83 20.18
CA ALA A 7 8.67 11.02 21.61
C ALA A 7 7.83 12.18 22.18
N LEU A 8 7.80 13.32 21.48
CA LEU A 8 7.01 14.48 21.89
C LEU A 8 5.50 14.17 21.87
N ALA A 9 5.01 13.48 20.84
CA ALA A 9 3.62 13.07 20.76
C ALA A 9 3.23 12.14 21.92
N ARG A 10 4.10 11.20 22.31
CA ARG A 10 3.88 10.37 23.50
C ARG A 10 3.84 11.18 24.79
N GLU A 11 4.80 12.08 24.98
CA GLU A 11 4.87 12.95 26.16
C GLU A 11 3.59 13.80 26.31
N LYS A 12 3.07 14.30 25.19
CA LYS A 12 1.86 15.13 25.16
C LYS A 12 0.55 14.33 25.06
N GLY A 13 0.59 13.00 25.03
CA GLY A 13 -0.60 12.17 24.85
C GLY A 13 -1.31 12.37 23.49
N LEU A 14 -0.57 12.78 22.45
CA LEU A 14 -1.11 13.06 21.12
C LEU A 14 -0.99 11.86 20.19
N PHE A 15 -2.03 11.65 19.37
CA PHE A 15 -2.03 10.69 18.28
C PHE A 15 -1.69 11.38 16.97
N VAL A 16 -0.68 10.86 16.27
CA VAL A 16 -0.33 11.30 14.92
C VAL A 16 -0.38 10.09 14.01
N VAL A 17 -1.44 9.98 13.22
CA VAL A 17 -1.59 8.90 12.24
C VAL A 17 -1.27 9.45 10.86
N GLY A 18 -0.16 8.98 10.29
CA GLY A 18 0.27 9.34 8.95
C GLY A 18 -0.25 8.37 7.90
N ALA A 19 -0.06 8.72 6.63
CA ALA A 19 -0.34 7.83 5.49
C ALA A 19 -1.80 7.32 5.44
N CYS A 20 -2.76 8.18 5.81
CA CYS A 20 -4.19 7.85 5.80
C CYS A 20 -4.85 7.90 4.41
N GLY A 21 -4.05 7.85 3.33
CA GLY A 21 -4.54 7.79 1.96
C GLY A 21 -4.61 6.35 1.43
N PHE A 22 -5.15 6.20 0.22
CA PHE A 22 -5.32 4.90 -0.42
C PHE A 22 -4.03 4.10 -0.60
N ASP A 23 -2.90 4.74 -0.90
CA ASP A 23 -1.64 4.03 -1.20
C ASP A 23 -1.05 3.31 0.03
N SER A 24 -1.60 3.54 1.22
CA SER A 24 -1.06 3.03 2.48
C SER A 24 -2.10 2.35 3.36
N MET A 25 -3.25 2.97 3.58
CA MET A 25 -4.24 2.46 4.54
C MET A 25 -4.81 1.08 4.19
N PRO A 26 -5.29 0.80 2.96
CA PRO A 26 -5.80 -0.52 2.57
C PRO A 26 -4.75 -1.63 2.67
N CYS A 27 -3.50 -1.35 2.34
CA CYS A 27 -2.41 -2.32 2.46
C CYS A 27 -2.11 -2.65 3.94
N ASP A 28 -1.94 -1.62 4.76
CA ASP A 28 -1.63 -1.77 6.19
C ASP A 28 -2.80 -2.45 6.95
N LEU A 29 -4.04 -1.99 6.74
CA LEU A 29 -5.24 -2.60 7.32
C LEU A 29 -5.53 -3.99 6.76
N GLY A 30 -5.14 -4.29 5.51
CA GLY A 30 -5.33 -5.61 4.91
C GLY A 30 -4.40 -6.66 5.50
N VAL A 31 -3.14 -6.32 5.78
CA VAL A 31 -2.23 -7.18 6.55
C VAL A 31 -2.77 -7.41 7.97
N HIS A 32 -3.28 -6.36 8.62
CA HIS A 32 -3.89 -6.48 9.94
C HIS A 32 -5.14 -7.38 9.93
N PHE A 33 -6.02 -7.19 8.95
CA PHE A 33 -7.24 -7.99 8.76
C PHE A 33 -6.92 -9.47 8.56
N LEU A 34 -5.94 -9.76 7.70
CA LEU A 34 -5.47 -11.12 7.46
C LEU A 34 -4.88 -11.73 8.74
N LYS A 35 -4.01 -10.99 9.45
CA LYS A 35 -3.39 -11.47 10.69
C LYS A 35 -4.42 -11.80 11.77
N ARG A 36 -5.48 -10.99 11.90
CA ARG A 36 -6.56 -11.22 12.86
C ARG A 36 -7.42 -12.44 12.48
N SER A 37 -7.57 -12.69 11.19
CA SER A 37 -8.37 -13.81 10.66
C SER A 37 -7.62 -15.14 10.70
N PHE A 38 -6.28 -15.11 10.75
CA PHE A 38 -5.45 -16.30 10.78
C PHE A 38 -5.40 -16.92 12.19
N LYS A 39 -5.78 -18.20 12.30
CA LYS A 39 -5.90 -18.88 13.61
C LYS A 39 -4.56 -19.20 14.26
N GLY A 40 -3.53 -19.49 13.46
CA GLY A 40 -2.19 -19.85 13.94
C GLY A 40 -1.17 -18.72 13.85
N ASP A 41 0.11 -19.06 13.78
CA ASP A 41 1.21 -18.09 13.63
C ASP A 41 1.49 -17.76 12.17
N LEU A 42 1.36 -16.49 11.82
CA LEU A 42 1.63 -16.00 10.47
C LEU A 42 3.15 -15.76 10.29
N CYS A 43 3.74 -16.38 9.27
CA CYS A 43 5.16 -16.23 8.95
C CYS A 43 5.42 -15.03 8.04
N TYR A 44 4.70 -14.93 6.93
CA TYR A 44 4.84 -13.85 5.95
C TYR A 44 3.54 -13.62 5.20
N VAL A 45 3.44 -12.43 4.59
CA VAL A 45 2.33 -12.04 3.72
C VAL A 45 2.89 -11.53 2.40
N GLU A 46 2.36 -12.03 1.29
CA GLU A 46 2.59 -11.49 -0.04
C GLU A 46 1.41 -10.59 -0.44
N THR A 47 1.69 -9.42 -0.98
CA THR A 47 0.66 -8.46 -1.40
C THR A 47 0.73 -8.22 -2.90
N VAL A 48 -0.41 -8.31 -3.59
CA VAL A 48 -0.53 -7.99 -5.01
C VAL A 48 -1.56 -6.90 -5.20
N PHE A 49 -1.18 -5.83 -5.90
CA PHE A 49 -2.06 -4.74 -6.26
C PHE A 49 -2.44 -4.85 -7.74
N GLN A 50 -3.72 -4.66 -8.04
CA GLN A 50 -4.26 -4.63 -9.40
C GLN A 50 -5.19 -3.44 -9.54
N ASN A 51 -4.93 -2.61 -10.56
CA ASN A 51 -5.89 -1.62 -11.04
C ASN A 51 -6.68 -2.21 -12.20
N HIS A 52 -7.99 -1.97 -12.18
CA HIS A 52 -8.91 -2.34 -13.23
C HIS A 52 -9.45 -1.05 -13.85
N TYR A 53 -9.03 -0.76 -15.07
CA TYR A 53 -9.49 0.40 -15.83
C TYR A 53 -10.63 0.01 -16.76
N GLY A 54 -11.57 0.93 -16.95
CA GLY A 54 -12.60 0.80 -17.99
C GLY A 54 -12.13 1.18 -19.38
N GLU A 55 -13.08 1.19 -20.32
CA GLU A 55 -12.84 1.59 -21.71
C GLU A 55 -12.38 3.05 -21.82
N ALA A 56 -12.84 3.93 -20.93
CA ALA A 56 -12.42 5.33 -20.88
C ALA A 56 -10.96 5.53 -20.42
N GLY A 57 -10.27 4.46 -20.01
CA GLY A 57 -8.92 4.51 -19.49
C GLY A 57 -8.83 5.27 -18.16
N TYR A 58 -7.65 5.84 -17.87
CA TYR A 58 -7.44 6.62 -16.66
C TYR A 58 -6.35 7.68 -16.86
N THR A 59 -6.59 8.87 -16.31
CA THR A 59 -5.64 9.98 -16.37
C THR A 59 -5.33 10.46 -14.95
N ALA A 60 -4.05 10.47 -14.59
CA ALA A 60 -3.62 10.91 -13.26
C ALA A 60 -3.63 12.45 -13.15
N SER A 61 -3.71 12.95 -11.91
CA SER A 61 -3.74 14.40 -11.67
C SER A 61 -2.39 15.08 -11.89
N ALA A 62 -2.39 16.37 -12.23
CA ALA A 62 -1.19 17.20 -12.25
C ALA A 62 -0.51 17.27 -10.87
N THR A 63 -1.25 17.13 -9.77
CA THR A 63 -0.67 17.04 -8.42
C THR A 63 0.20 15.80 -8.25
N THR A 64 -0.23 14.66 -8.81
CA THR A 64 0.57 13.43 -8.84
C THR A 64 1.81 13.63 -9.71
N TYR A 65 1.68 14.32 -10.84
CA TYR A 65 2.81 14.69 -11.71
C TYR A 65 3.82 15.58 -10.99
N ASP A 66 3.36 16.59 -10.27
CA ASP A 66 4.22 17.48 -9.47
C ASP A 66 4.95 16.73 -8.36
N THR A 67 4.26 15.79 -7.71
CA THR A 67 4.84 14.91 -6.68
C THR A 67 5.92 14.01 -7.29
N LEU A 68 5.71 13.49 -8.49
CA LEU A 68 6.70 12.70 -9.22
C LEU A 68 7.94 13.56 -9.57
N ILE A 69 7.74 14.78 -10.07
CA ILE A 69 8.84 15.73 -10.34
C ILE A 69 9.63 15.99 -9.07
N HIS A 70 8.95 16.27 -7.96
CA HIS A 70 9.59 16.54 -6.67
C HIS A 70 10.42 15.34 -6.22
N SER A 71 9.81 14.15 -6.21
CA SER A 71 10.44 12.90 -5.77
C SER A 71 11.71 12.60 -6.57
N LEU A 72 11.68 12.74 -7.89
CA LEU A 72 12.83 12.48 -8.76
C LEU A 72 13.89 13.59 -8.68
N SER A 73 13.49 14.83 -8.39
CA SER A 73 14.44 15.95 -8.24
C SER A 73 15.22 15.89 -6.94
N GLU A 74 14.66 15.27 -5.89
CA GLU A 74 15.28 15.16 -4.57
C GLU A 74 15.86 13.78 -4.26
N GLU A 75 15.66 12.77 -5.12
CA GLU A 75 16.07 11.38 -4.89
C GLU A 75 17.53 11.19 -4.42
N LYS A 76 18.46 12.04 -4.89
CA LYS A 76 19.89 11.98 -4.50
C LYS A 76 20.18 12.65 -3.15
N ILE A 77 19.31 13.52 -2.70
CA ILE A 77 19.44 14.32 -1.48
C ILE A 77 18.57 13.73 -0.37
N ASP A 78 17.55 12.94 -0.73
CA ASP A 78 16.60 12.39 0.21
C ASP A 78 17.28 11.43 1.20
N GLU A 79 17.36 11.86 2.46
CA GLU A 79 18.05 11.15 3.54
C GLU A 79 17.28 9.91 4.03
N LEU A 80 16.30 9.39 3.27
CA LEU A 80 15.42 8.27 3.67
C LEU A 80 16.20 7.09 4.22
N ARG A 81 17.33 6.71 3.61
CA ARG A 81 18.13 5.59 4.10
C ARG A 81 18.65 5.87 5.51
N ARG A 82 19.20 7.07 5.76
CA ARG A 82 19.70 7.49 7.07
C ARG A 82 18.55 7.57 8.09
N VAL A 83 17.43 8.18 7.69
CA VAL A 83 16.23 8.29 8.53
C VAL A 83 15.71 6.91 8.93
N ARG A 84 15.58 5.98 7.97
CA ARG A 84 15.15 4.58 8.21
C ARG A 84 16.07 3.86 9.20
N THR A 85 17.38 3.98 9.05
CA THR A 85 18.34 3.39 9.99
C THR A 85 18.23 3.99 11.39
N LYS A 86 17.93 5.29 11.51
CA LYS A 86 17.81 5.95 12.82
C LYS A 86 16.51 5.61 13.54
N ILE A 87 15.40 5.46 12.83
CA ILE A 87 14.09 5.10 13.43
C ILE A 87 13.95 3.60 13.73
N MET A 88 14.66 2.75 12.97
CA MET A 88 14.69 1.29 13.14
C MET A 88 16.14 0.83 13.24
N PRO A 89 16.83 1.12 14.35
CA PRO A 89 18.25 0.77 14.52
C PRO A 89 18.46 -0.74 14.62
N GLU A 90 17.52 -1.44 15.26
CA GLU A 90 17.49 -2.89 15.35
C GLU A 90 16.74 -3.48 14.16
N LYS A 91 17.37 -4.44 13.48
CA LYS A 91 16.70 -5.20 12.43
C LYS A 91 15.72 -6.16 13.08
N MET A 92 14.50 -6.21 12.57
CA MET A 92 13.54 -7.24 12.96
C MET A 92 14.17 -8.63 12.76
N PRO A 93 13.98 -9.56 13.71
CA PRO A 93 14.39 -10.94 13.51
C PRO A 93 13.69 -11.47 12.26
N LEU A 94 14.48 -11.87 11.26
CA LEU A 94 13.95 -12.44 10.04
C LEU A 94 13.62 -13.91 10.30
N SER A 95 12.42 -14.34 9.95
CA SER A 95 12.09 -15.77 9.93
C SER A 95 13.12 -16.52 9.10
N LYS A 96 13.56 -17.69 9.60
CA LYS A 96 14.39 -18.64 8.85
C LYS A 96 13.68 -19.08 7.57
N PHE A 97 12.35 -19.12 7.60
CA PHE A 97 11.51 -19.42 6.46
C PHE A 97 11.22 -18.14 5.70
N LYS A 98 11.98 -17.93 4.64
CA LYS A 98 11.69 -16.89 3.67
C LYS A 98 10.54 -17.36 2.78
N PRO A 99 9.73 -16.43 2.23
CA PRO A 99 8.87 -16.77 1.10
C PRO A 99 9.71 -17.52 0.05
N PRO A 100 9.19 -18.64 -0.49
CA PRO A 100 9.97 -19.51 -1.37
C PRO A 100 10.48 -18.71 -2.57
N LYS A 101 11.76 -18.92 -2.93
CA LYS A 101 12.40 -18.20 -4.04
C LYS A 101 11.81 -18.55 -5.43
N ARG A 102 11.13 -19.72 -5.57
CA ARG A 102 10.12 -20.17 -6.57
C ARG A 102 9.99 -21.73 -6.65
N PRO A 103 9.01 -22.36 -7.38
CA PRO A 103 7.59 -22.70 -7.13
C PRO A 103 7.24 -23.94 -6.28
N VAL A 104 6.04 -23.94 -5.69
CA VAL A 104 5.29 -25.11 -5.23
C VAL A 104 3.95 -25.08 -6.00
N ASN A 105 3.59 -26.17 -6.69
CA ASN A 105 2.40 -26.36 -7.57
C ASN A 105 2.47 -25.98 -9.07
N GLN A 106 3.54 -26.30 -9.80
CA GLN A 106 3.60 -26.15 -11.28
C GLN A 106 3.21 -24.75 -11.85
N GLU A 107 3.04 -23.76 -10.98
CA GLU A 107 2.90 -22.34 -11.30
C GLU A 107 4.03 -21.59 -10.59
N ARG A 108 4.76 -20.78 -11.35
CA ARG A 108 5.91 -19.98 -10.90
C ARG A 108 5.46 -18.92 -9.88
N PRO A 109 5.97 -18.85 -8.64
CA PRO A 109 5.58 -17.82 -7.69
C PRO A 109 6.30 -16.51 -7.98
N VAL A 110 5.82 -15.44 -7.38
CA VAL A 110 6.13 -14.09 -7.83
C VAL A 110 7.15 -13.46 -6.89
N ARG A 111 8.38 -13.34 -7.37
CA ARG A 111 9.25 -12.21 -7.05
C ARG A 111 8.41 -10.93 -7.23
N VAL A 112 8.26 -10.09 -6.20
CA VAL A 112 7.63 -8.76 -6.35
C VAL A 112 8.57 -7.88 -7.19
N GLU A 113 8.46 -8.08 -8.49
CA GLU A 113 8.81 -7.10 -9.49
C GLU A 113 7.49 -6.41 -9.84
N THR A 114 7.41 -5.10 -9.62
CA THR A 114 6.26 -4.31 -10.05
C THR A 114 6.33 -4.21 -11.57
N TYR A 115 5.61 -5.10 -12.24
CA TYR A 115 5.54 -5.10 -13.70
C TYR A 115 4.48 -4.09 -14.14
N PHE A 116 4.91 -3.07 -14.89
CA PHE A 116 3.99 -2.26 -15.66
C PHE A 116 3.64 -3.02 -16.94
N ARG A 117 2.38 -3.48 -17.05
CA ARG A 117 1.87 -4.07 -18.28
C ARG A 117 1.54 -2.94 -19.27
N GLY A 118 2.42 -2.74 -20.25
CA GLY A 118 2.11 -1.93 -21.42
C GLY A 118 1.07 -2.63 -22.30
N GLN A 119 0.20 -1.86 -22.97
CA GLN A 119 -0.81 -2.42 -23.87
C GLN A 119 -0.20 -3.20 -25.05
N ASN A 120 1.04 -2.88 -25.44
CA ASN A 120 1.81 -3.52 -26.51
C ASN A 120 3.33 -3.27 -26.33
N PHE A 121 4.16 -3.95 -27.15
CA PHE A 121 5.63 -3.87 -27.08
C PHE A 121 6.18 -2.45 -27.28
N PHE A 122 5.49 -1.64 -28.10
CA PHE A 122 5.85 -0.24 -28.32
C PHE A 122 5.76 0.56 -27.02
N TRP A 123 4.61 0.54 -26.34
CA TRP A 123 4.44 1.22 -25.05
C TRP A 123 5.38 0.68 -23.97
N ALA A 124 5.65 -0.64 -23.97
CA ALA A 124 6.61 -1.26 -23.05
C ALA A 124 8.04 -0.71 -23.23
N SER A 125 8.43 -0.29 -24.44
CA SER A 125 9.76 0.28 -24.72
C SER A 125 9.79 1.81 -24.60
N ALA A 126 8.68 2.49 -24.93
CA ALA A 126 8.58 3.94 -24.90
C ALA A 126 8.56 4.51 -23.47
N HIS A 127 7.86 3.87 -22.53
CA HIS A 127 7.78 4.35 -21.14
C HIS A 127 9.14 4.41 -20.42
N PRO A 128 10.00 3.37 -20.47
CA PRO A 128 11.34 3.45 -19.88
C PRO A 128 12.22 4.56 -20.47
N LEU A 129 12.17 4.76 -21.80
CA LEU A 129 12.91 5.83 -22.47
C LEU A 129 12.41 7.21 -22.04
N TRP A 130 11.09 7.39 -22.02
CA TRP A 130 10.47 8.61 -21.51
C TRP A 130 10.86 8.87 -20.05
N LEU A 131 10.78 7.86 -19.18
CA LEU A 131 11.12 8.00 -17.77
C LEU A 131 12.60 8.39 -17.56
N GLY A 132 13.51 7.82 -18.37
CA GLY A 132 14.93 8.19 -18.36
C GLY A 132 15.16 9.65 -18.76
N ALA A 133 14.55 10.09 -19.87
CA ALA A 133 14.64 11.48 -20.33
C ALA A 133 14.00 12.45 -19.32
N PHE A 134 12.82 12.10 -18.81
CA PHE A 134 12.10 12.85 -17.79
C PHE A 134 12.92 13.01 -16.51
N ARG A 135 13.51 11.91 -16.00
CA ARG A 135 14.39 11.91 -14.83
C ARG A 135 15.63 12.79 -14.99
N SER A 136 16.18 12.86 -16.19
CA SER A 136 17.28 13.78 -16.51
C SER A 136 16.81 15.24 -16.49
N ALA A 137 15.69 15.52 -17.18
CA ALA A 137 15.12 16.86 -17.26
C ALA A 137 14.79 17.46 -15.89
N VAL A 138 14.17 16.69 -14.99
CA VAL A 138 13.76 17.18 -13.65
C VAL A 138 14.93 17.60 -12.76
N GLN A 139 16.18 17.23 -13.07
CA GLN A 139 17.35 17.72 -12.34
C GLN A 139 17.57 19.23 -12.56
N HIS A 140 17.11 19.78 -13.68
CA HIS A 140 17.27 21.19 -14.02
C HIS A 140 16.03 22.01 -13.64
N LYS A 141 16.22 23.10 -12.90
CA LYS A 141 15.11 23.95 -12.41
C LYS A 141 14.22 24.48 -13.54
N TRP A 142 14.82 25.03 -14.59
CA TRP A 142 14.08 25.58 -15.73
C TRP A 142 13.22 24.51 -16.43
N ALA A 143 13.73 23.28 -16.54
CA ALA A 143 13.02 22.17 -17.15
C ALA A 143 11.84 21.74 -16.28
N ARG A 144 11.99 21.69 -14.95
CA ARG A 144 10.86 21.47 -14.03
C ARG A 144 9.76 22.51 -14.26
N ASP A 145 10.12 23.78 -14.37
CA ASP A 145 9.12 24.84 -14.58
C ASP A 145 8.37 24.69 -15.91
N VAL A 146 9.04 24.22 -16.97
CA VAL A 146 8.41 23.92 -18.26
C VAL A 146 7.50 22.68 -18.19
N LEU A 147 7.99 21.59 -17.59
CA LEU A 147 7.24 20.35 -17.40
C LEU A 147 5.92 20.61 -16.64
N ARG A 148 5.98 21.39 -15.56
CA ARG A 148 4.80 21.76 -14.76
C ARG A 148 3.80 22.63 -15.50
N ARG A 149 4.22 23.41 -16.51
CA ARG A 149 3.31 24.25 -17.29
C ARG A 149 2.47 23.44 -18.27
N HIS A 150 2.98 22.32 -18.78
CA HIS A 150 2.31 21.52 -19.80
C HIS A 150 2.35 20.01 -19.47
N PRO A 151 1.75 19.58 -18.35
CA PRO A 151 1.81 18.19 -17.92
C PRO A 151 1.20 17.22 -18.94
N GLU A 152 0.11 17.60 -19.62
CA GLU A 152 -0.56 16.78 -20.64
C GLU A 152 0.37 16.51 -21.82
N PHE A 153 1.05 17.55 -22.30
CA PHE A 153 1.95 17.45 -23.44
C PHE A 153 3.19 16.61 -23.11
N PHE A 154 3.87 16.91 -22.00
CA PHE A 154 5.12 16.23 -21.64
C PHE A 154 4.92 14.82 -21.07
N SER A 155 3.69 14.47 -20.69
CA SER A 155 3.35 13.11 -20.26
C SER A 155 2.54 12.33 -21.28
N PHE A 156 2.31 12.88 -22.48
CA PHE A 156 1.49 12.24 -23.53
C PHE A 156 0.10 11.85 -23.03
N GLY A 157 -0.53 12.71 -22.24
CA GLY A 157 -1.88 12.51 -21.69
C GLY A 157 -1.98 11.57 -20.49
N MET A 158 -0.86 11.03 -19.97
CA MET A 158 -0.87 10.23 -18.73
C MET A 158 -1.30 11.06 -17.51
N PHE A 159 -0.97 12.35 -17.51
CA PHE A 159 -1.35 13.30 -16.46
C PHE A 159 -2.10 14.49 -17.05
N SER A 160 -3.09 14.98 -16.32
CA SER A 160 -3.89 16.15 -16.68
C SER A 160 -4.10 17.07 -15.49
N ARG A 161 -4.17 18.38 -15.74
CA ARG A 161 -4.58 19.40 -14.76
C ARG A 161 -5.98 19.17 -14.24
N GLU A 162 -6.88 18.72 -15.10
CA GLU A 162 -8.26 18.41 -14.73
C GLU A 162 -8.37 17.07 -13.99
N GLY A 163 -7.37 16.19 -14.18
CA GLY A 163 -7.34 14.86 -13.60
C GLY A 163 -8.25 13.88 -14.34
N ALA A 164 -8.76 12.87 -13.62
CA ALA A 164 -9.62 11.86 -14.18
C ALA A 164 -11.06 12.38 -14.32
N THR A 165 -11.73 12.05 -15.42
CA THR A 165 -13.13 12.41 -15.62
C THR A 165 -14.05 11.54 -14.76
N ARG A 166 -15.29 11.98 -14.51
CA ARG A 166 -16.28 11.18 -13.78
C ARG A 166 -16.53 9.81 -14.41
N GLU A 167 -16.49 9.72 -15.74
CA GLU A 167 -16.63 8.45 -16.46
C GLU A 167 -15.46 7.51 -16.15
N GLN A 168 -14.22 8.00 -16.22
CA GLN A 168 -13.03 7.23 -15.86
C GLN A 168 -13.08 6.75 -14.40
N LEU A 169 -13.49 7.64 -13.48
CA LEU A 169 -13.64 7.30 -12.06
C LEU A 169 -14.69 6.20 -11.81
N ASN A 170 -15.83 6.27 -12.51
CA ASN A 170 -16.92 5.29 -12.34
C ASN A 170 -16.58 3.91 -12.91
N GLN A 171 -15.68 3.84 -13.89
CA GLN A 171 -15.27 2.57 -14.49
C GLN A 171 -13.97 1.99 -13.89
N THR A 172 -13.31 2.74 -13.01
CA THR A 172 -12.04 2.32 -12.40
C THR A 172 -12.28 1.74 -11.01
N THR A 173 -11.70 0.56 -10.76
CA THR A 173 -11.71 -0.10 -9.45
C THR A 173 -10.32 -0.64 -9.15
N PHE A 174 -10.06 -1.02 -7.90
CA PHE A 174 -8.83 -1.71 -7.54
C PHE A 174 -9.10 -3.03 -6.81
N THR A 175 -8.06 -3.87 -6.77
CA THR A 175 -8.01 -5.03 -5.91
C THR A 175 -6.61 -5.18 -5.30
N TYR A 176 -6.55 -5.32 -3.99
CA TYR A 176 -5.42 -5.84 -3.24
C TYR A 176 -5.68 -7.30 -2.87
N TRP A 177 -4.71 -8.15 -3.14
CA TRP A 177 -4.66 -9.52 -2.66
C TRP A 177 -3.60 -9.66 -1.59
N PHE A 178 -3.92 -10.39 -0.53
CA PHE A 178 -3.04 -10.69 0.58
C PHE A 178 -2.96 -12.21 0.73
N PHE A 179 -1.78 -12.78 0.53
CA PHE A 179 -1.52 -14.21 0.66
C PHE A 179 -0.70 -14.44 1.92
N GLY A 180 -1.36 -14.89 2.97
CA GLY A 180 -0.74 -15.20 4.25
C GLY A 180 -0.26 -16.65 4.28
N HIS A 181 0.96 -16.84 4.77
CA HIS A 181 1.55 -18.16 4.97
C HIS A 181 2.03 -18.29 6.40
N GLY A 182 1.75 -19.43 7.03
CA GLY A 182 2.07 -19.65 8.42
C GLY A 182 1.87 -21.09 8.86
N TRP A 183 1.70 -21.27 10.16
CA TRP A 183 1.41 -22.54 10.80
C TRP A 183 0.03 -22.52 11.41
N ASN A 184 -0.61 -23.69 11.56
CA ASN A 184 -1.88 -23.80 12.26
C ASN A 184 -1.71 -23.65 13.79
N GLU A 185 -0.53 -24.00 14.30
CA GLU A 185 -0.15 -23.87 15.70
C GLU A 185 0.30 -22.44 16.04
N LYS A 186 0.04 -22.03 17.29
CA LYS A 186 0.63 -20.83 17.90
C LYS A 186 1.66 -21.24 18.93
N LEU A 187 2.89 -20.77 18.77
CA LEU A 187 3.96 -20.97 19.74
C LEU A 187 4.13 -19.74 20.64
N PRO A 188 4.65 -19.92 21.86
CA PRO A 188 5.16 -18.82 22.68
C PRO A 188 6.19 -17.97 21.93
N LEU A 189 6.24 -16.65 22.22
CA LEU A 189 7.08 -15.68 21.50
C LEU A 189 8.60 -15.98 21.58
N ASP A 190 9.04 -16.73 22.57
CA ASP A 190 10.43 -17.16 22.77
C ASP A 190 10.80 -18.41 21.96
N LYS A 191 9.83 -19.05 21.31
CA LYS A 191 10.03 -20.28 20.52
C LYS A 191 9.86 -20.01 19.03
N GLU A 192 10.65 -20.73 18.24
CA GLU A 192 10.56 -20.71 16.78
C GLU A 192 9.93 -22.01 16.26
N HIS A 193 9.15 -21.90 15.20
CA HIS A 193 8.69 -23.05 14.42
C HIS A 193 9.89 -23.76 13.78
N SER A 194 9.88 -25.10 13.80
CA SER A 194 10.96 -25.93 13.24
C SER A 194 10.67 -26.40 11.81
N SER A 195 9.39 -26.49 11.42
CA SER A 195 8.93 -26.89 10.10
C SER A 195 8.61 -25.69 9.19
N PRO A 196 8.63 -25.84 7.86
CA PRO A 196 8.13 -24.81 6.94
C PRO A 196 6.64 -24.50 7.15
N PRO A 197 6.17 -23.29 6.79
CA PRO A 197 4.76 -22.93 6.90
C PRO A 197 3.91 -23.75 5.93
N GLU A 198 2.92 -24.48 6.45
CA GLU A 198 2.01 -25.35 5.70
C GLU A 198 0.60 -24.77 5.56
N ALA A 199 0.24 -23.81 6.41
CA ALA A 199 -1.07 -23.18 6.41
C ALA A 199 -1.06 -21.91 5.56
N ARG A 200 -2.18 -21.66 4.86
CA ARG A 200 -2.36 -20.52 3.96
C ARG A 200 -3.71 -19.88 4.19
N ILE A 201 -3.76 -18.56 4.12
CA ILE A 201 -5.00 -17.78 4.13
C ILE A 201 -4.92 -16.73 3.02
N VAL A 202 -6.02 -16.49 2.33
CA VAL A 202 -6.08 -15.45 1.30
C VAL A 202 -7.15 -14.45 1.66
N ALA A 203 -6.73 -13.20 1.80
CA ALA A 203 -7.63 -12.06 1.96
C ALA A 203 -7.60 -11.18 0.71
N ARG A 204 -8.70 -10.48 0.47
CA ARG A 204 -8.83 -9.52 -0.62
C ARG A 204 -9.39 -8.21 -0.06
N CYS A 205 -8.79 -7.09 -0.47
CA CYS A 205 -9.41 -5.77 -0.36
C CYS A 205 -9.76 -5.25 -1.74
N GLN A 206 -10.93 -4.68 -1.92
CA GLN A 206 -11.38 -4.13 -3.19
C GLN A 206 -12.11 -2.83 -2.95
N GLY A 207 -12.20 -1.99 -3.99
CA GLY A 207 -12.95 -0.75 -3.90
C GLY A 207 -12.99 0.04 -5.20
N PRO A 208 -13.61 1.23 -5.16
CA PRO A 208 -13.74 2.10 -6.32
C PRO A 208 -12.39 2.72 -6.68
N ASP A 209 -12.36 3.66 -7.63
CA ASP A 209 -11.16 4.39 -8.04
C ASP A 209 -10.16 4.64 -6.87
N PRO A 210 -8.89 4.24 -7.03
CA PRO A 210 -7.89 4.35 -5.96
C PRO A 210 -7.54 5.80 -5.59
N ALA A 211 -7.48 6.71 -6.57
CA ALA A 211 -6.84 8.01 -6.37
C ALA A 211 -7.75 9.07 -5.74
N TYR A 212 -9.03 9.10 -6.10
CA TYR A 212 -9.99 10.10 -5.64
C TYR A 212 -10.97 9.48 -4.64
N LEU A 213 -11.81 8.55 -5.09
CA LEU A 213 -12.90 8.02 -4.26
C LEU A 213 -12.35 7.27 -3.05
N SER A 214 -11.41 6.36 -3.28
CA SER A 214 -10.85 5.56 -2.20
C SER A 214 -9.93 6.36 -1.28
N THR A 215 -9.17 7.33 -1.81
CA THR A 215 -8.35 8.22 -0.98
C THR A 215 -9.21 9.12 -0.10
N ALA A 216 -10.26 9.73 -0.65
CA ALA A 216 -11.21 10.52 0.14
C ALA A 216 -11.91 9.65 1.20
N GLY A 217 -12.34 8.44 0.82
CA GLY A 217 -12.93 7.47 1.74
C GLY A 217 -11.99 7.09 2.88
N CYS A 218 -10.71 6.86 2.61
CA CYS A 218 -9.70 6.57 3.64
C CYS A 218 -9.52 7.75 4.60
N VAL A 219 -9.35 8.97 4.09
CA VAL A 219 -9.14 10.16 4.92
C VAL A 219 -10.35 10.46 5.79
N LEU A 220 -11.57 10.39 5.22
CA LEU A 220 -12.81 10.57 5.96
C LEU A 220 -13.00 9.47 7.01
N SER A 221 -12.75 8.22 6.65
CA SER A 221 -12.86 7.08 7.59
C SER A 221 -11.88 7.22 8.76
N ALA A 222 -10.64 7.68 8.52
CA ALA A 222 -9.68 7.96 9.59
C ALA A 222 -10.13 9.12 10.49
N ALA A 223 -10.61 10.23 9.89
CA ALA A 223 -11.06 11.39 10.65
C ALA A 223 -12.24 11.04 11.56
N VAL A 224 -13.26 10.37 11.04
CA VAL A 224 -14.43 9.95 11.83
C VAL A 224 -14.03 8.92 12.89
N THR A 225 -13.09 8.02 12.59
CA THR A 225 -12.53 7.10 13.60
C THR A 225 -11.88 7.82 14.77
N LEU A 226 -11.08 8.84 14.50
CA LEU A 226 -10.48 9.63 15.58
C LEU A 226 -11.52 10.38 16.43
N LEU A 227 -12.64 10.80 15.84
CA LEU A 227 -13.68 11.56 16.53
C LEU A 227 -14.63 10.68 17.35
N GLU A 228 -15.02 9.53 16.81
CA GLU A 228 -16.12 8.72 17.37
C GLU A 228 -15.65 7.44 18.07
N ASP A 229 -14.44 6.95 17.79
CA ASP A 229 -13.94 5.68 18.32
C ASP A 229 -12.89 5.89 19.41
N GLY A 230 -12.89 7.03 20.10
CA GLY A 230 -11.88 7.38 21.10
C GLY A 230 -11.63 6.29 22.16
N ALA A 231 -12.67 5.57 22.58
CA ALA A 231 -12.55 4.46 23.53
C ALA A 231 -11.95 3.16 22.95
N LEU A 232 -11.90 3.03 21.62
CA LEU A 232 -11.33 1.89 20.89
C LEU A 232 -9.93 2.20 20.34
N LEU A 233 -9.48 3.45 20.43
CA LEU A 233 -8.11 3.83 20.06
C LEU A 233 -7.10 3.21 21.04
N PRO A 234 -5.88 2.89 20.58
CA PRO A 234 -4.86 2.31 21.45
C PRO A 234 -4.47 3.28 22.56
N GLU A 235 -4.20 2.76 23.77
CA GLU A 235 -3.70 3.57 24.90
C GLU A 235 -2.34 4.24 24.57
N ARG A 236 -1.56 3.62 23.69
CA ARG A 236 -0.25 4.12 23.27
C ARG A 236 -0.39 5.30 22.32
N ALA A 237 -0.22 6.51 22.85
CA ALA A 237 0.01 7.72 22.07
C ALA A 237 1.31 7.67 21.26
N GLY A 238 1.48 8.61 20.32
CA GLY A 238 2.66 8.72 19.47
C GLY A 238 2.34 8.79 17.99
N VAL A 239 3.36 8.52 17.17
CA VAL A 239 3.19 8.40 15.72
C VAL A 239 2.89 6.93 15.41
N LEU A 240 1.74 6.68 14.78
CA LEU A 240 1.19 5.34 14.56
C LEU A 240 0.92 5.08 13.07
N THR A 241 1.01 3.81 12.66
CA THR A 241 0.48 3.36 11.37
C THR A 241 -1.04 3.24 11.45
N THR A 242 -1.71 3.22 10.30
CA THR A 242 -3.16 3.11 10.23
C THR A 242 -3.69 1.84 10.88
N ALA A 243 -3.02 0.70 10.72
CA ALA A 243 -3.37 -0.55 11.37
C ALA A 243 -3.18 -0.49 12.89
N SER A 244 -2.06 0.06 13.37
CA SER A 244 -1.82 0.18 14.80
C SER A 244 -2.80 1.14 15.48
N ALA A 245 -3.24 2.19 14.78
CA ALA A 245 -4.17 3.17 15.32
C ALA A 245 -5.63 2.73 15.21
N PHE A 246 -6.03 2.13 14.08
CA PHE A 246 -7.43 1.94 13.73
C PHE A 246 -7.85 0.47 13.61
N GLY A 247 -6.93 -0.49 13.58
CA GLY A 247 -7.23 -1.90 13.28
C GLY A 247 -8.24 -2.57 14.24
N ASN A 248 -8.40 -2.05 15.45
CA ASN A 248 -9.36 -2.55 16.44
C ASN A 248 -10.59 -1.63 16.62
N THR A 249 -10.80 -0.70 15.70
CA THR A 249 -11.91 0.26 15.70
C THR A 249 -12.96 -0.09 14.63
N ARG A 250 -13.93 0.79 14.38
CA ARG A 250 -14.95 0.62 13.32
C ARG A 250 -14.46 1.05 11.93
N ILE A 251 -13.15 1.26 11.75
CA ILE A 251 -12.57 1.71 10.48
C ILE A 251 -12.98 0.85 9.28
N TYR A 252 -13.08 -0.47 9.44
CA TYR A 252 -13.47 -1.39 8.36
C TYR A 252 -14.91 -1.15 7.89
N GLU A 253 -15.84 -0.88 8.81
CA GLU A 253 -17.24 -0.55 8.50
C GLU A 253 -17.33 0.80 7.78
N ARG A 254 -16.55 1.79 8.22
CA ARG A 254 -16.49 3.11 7.57
C ARG A 254 -15.93 3.02 6.16
N LEU A 255 -14.83 2.28 5.98
CA LEU A 255 -14.25 2.03 4.66
C LEU A 255 -15.27 1.32 3.74
N ALA A 256 -16.01 0.36 4.26
CA ALA A 256 -17.05 -0.34 3.49
C ALA A 256 -18.16 0.61 3.01
N SER A 257 -18.50 1.67 3.76
CA SER A 257 -19.46 2.69 3.33
C SER A 257 -18.98 3.51 2.11
N PHE A 258 -17.67 3.54 1.86
CA PHE A 258 -17.06 4.11 0.65
C PHE A 258 -16.78 3.04 -0.42
N GLY A 259 -17.29 1.82 -0.25
CA GLY A 259 -17.07 0.70 -1.16
C GLY A 259 -15.73 -0.01 -1.00
N ILE A 260 -14.92 0.33 0.01
CA ILE A 260 -13.65 -0.34 0.30
C ILE A 260 -13.91 -1.50 1.26
N THR A 261 -13.93 -2.73 0.77
CA THR A 261 -14.26 -3.94 1.57
C THR A 261 -13.05 -4.85 1.74
N PHE A 262 -13.08 -5.69 2.79
CA PHE A 262 -12.07 -6.70 3.10
C PHE A 262 -12.76 -8.05 3.33
N ASP A 263 -12.31 -9.07 2.61
CA ASP A 263 -12.94 -10.40 2.62
C ASP A 263 -11.87 -11.50 2.71
N ILE A 264 -12.18 -12.61 3.38
CA ILE A 264 -11.40 -13.85 3.28
C ILE A 264 -11.93 -14.65 2.09
N VAL A 265 -11.04 -14.95 1.14
CA VAL A 265 -11.37 -15.66 -0.10
C VAL A 265 -10.97 -17.14 -0.03
N GLU A 266 -9.99 -17.47 0.80
CA GLU A 266 -9.59 -18.86 1.10
C GLU A 266 -9.18 -18.93 2.58
N ASP A 267 -9.86 -19.78 3.36
CA ASP A 267 -9.51 -20.09 4.75
C ASP A 267 -8.64 -21.36 4.77
N GLY A 268 -7.59 -21.37 5.58
CA GLY A 268 -6.54 -22.40 5.63
C GLY A 268 -6.99 -23.75 6.17
N SER A 269 -8.29 -23.99 6.27
CA SER A 269 -8.86 -25.31 6.49
C SER A 269 -8.44 -26.26 5.35
N PRO A 270 -8.00 -27.49 5.67
CA PRO A 270 -7.74 -28.51 4.65
C PRO A 270 -8.97 -28.65 3.75
N LYS A 271 -8.82 -28.43 2.44
CA LYS A 271 -9.85 -28.85 1.48
C LYS A 271 -9.93 -30.36 1.60
N ALA A 272 -11.03 -30.86 2.19
CA ALA A 272 -11.35 -32.28 2.11
C ALA A 272 -11.43 -32.62 0.62
N HIS A 273 -10.43 -33.36 0.12
CA HIS A 273 -10.49 -33.94 -1.21
C HIS A 273 -11.65 -34.94 -1.19
N LEU A 274 -12.75 -34.59 -1.85
CA LEU A 274 -13.80 -35.53 -2.27
C LEU A 274 -13.48 -36.00 -3.69
#